data_AF-A0A7Y5VTQ2-F1
#
_entry.id   AF-A0A7Y5VTQ2-F1
#
_cell.length_a   1.000
_cell.length_b   1.000
_cell.length_c   1.000
_cell.angle_alpha   90.00
_cell.angle_beta   90.00
_cell.angle_gamma   90.00
#
_symmetry.space_group_name_H-M   'P 1'
#
loop_
_entity.id
_entity.type
_entity.pdbx_description
1 polymer ?
#
loop_
_entity_poly.entity_id
_entity_poly.type
_entity_poly.pdbx_seq_one_letter_code
_entity_poly.pdbx_strand_id
1 'polypeptide(L)'
;MKTQRLRCAATATLLIVSASGCQPAPPNKRPPATSRSDADHPPAATSPASAPTASIPEPPPTDSIRPDESPRPPERPKRPDPTWTVFIEALDEKADADIVSDWTGGNRLEIRSTNVRKLRIDFRELNRRLPDGAPKRPPWNLQIDGQGIEITGRRGPWVELTRNDAGAWSVTGPRPPLPP
;
A
#
# COMPACT_ATOMS: atom_id res chain seq x y z
N MET A 1 15.98 59.47 -8.14
CA MET A 1 17.21 58.89 -8.73
C MET A 1 18.26 58.75 -7.65
N LYS A 2 18.50 57.53 -7.15
CA LYS A 2 19.58 57.23 -6.20
C LYS A 2 20.11 55.83 -6.53
N THR A 3 21.32 55.81 -7.08
CA THR A 3 22.10 54.65 -7.49
C THR A 3 22.87 54.10 -6.28
N GLN A 4 22.73 52.80 -5.97
CA GLN A 4 23.65 52.13 -5.04
C GLN A 4 23.95 50.68 -5.44
N ARG A 5 24.97 50.60 -6.29
CA ARG A 5 26.08 49.64 -6.44
C ARG A 5 25.91 48.20 -5.91
N LEU A 6 26.00 47.29 -6.88
CA LEU A 6 26.39 45.88 -6.78
C LEU A 6 27.58 45.67 -5.81
N ARG A 7 27.48 44.61 -5.00
CA ARG A 7 28.65 43.88 -4.50
C ARG A 7 28.57 42.45 -5.00
N CYS A 8 29.45 42.14 -5.95
CA CYS A 8 29.82 40.78 -6.31
C CYS A 8 30.49 40.13 -5.10
N ALA A 9 30.01 38.95 -4.70
CA ALA A 9 30.78 38.02 -3.88
C ALA A 9 30.74 36.67 -4.58
N ALA A 10 31.67 36.49 -5.52
CA ALA A 10 32.02 35.20 -6.06
C ALA A 10 32.77 34.43 -4.96
N THR A 11 32.12 33.46 -4.35
CA THR A 11 32.81 32.54 -3.42
C THR A 11 32.92 31.19 -4.10
N ALA A 12 34.17 30.83 -4.36
CA ALA A 12 34.58 29.65 -5.10
C ALA A 12 34.38 28.35 -4.30
N THR A 13 33.91 27.37 -5.05
CA THR A 13 34.08 25.91 -5.02
C THR A 13 34.88 25.27 -3.87
N LEU A 14 34.29 24.23 -3.26
CA LEU A 14 35.05 23.06 -2.83
C LEU A 14 34.26 21.78 -3.19
N LEU A 15 34.75 21.08 -4.21
CA LEU A 15 34.35 19.73 -4.58
C LEU A 15 35.06 18.75 -3.65
N ILE A 16 34.30 17.98 -2.87
CA ILE A 16 34.83 16.78 -2.21
C ILE A 16 34.24 15.58 -2.95
N VAL A 17 35.05 15.01 -3.84
CA VAL A 17 34.87 13.67 -4.39
C VAL A 17 35.50 12.69 -3.42
N SER A 18 34.69 11.82 -2.83
CA SER A 18 35.20 10.62 -2.16
C SER A 18 34.44 9.42 -2.69
N ALA A 19 35.06 8.77 -3.67
CA ALA A 19 34.71 7.45 -4.17
C ALA A 19 35.23 6.39 -3.18
N SER A 20 34.34 5.57 -2.65
CA SER A 20 34.64 4.34 -1.91
C SER A 20 33.30 3.59 -1.80
N GLY A 21 33.10 2.36 -2.26
CA GLY A 21 33.89 1.41 -3.00
C GLY A 21 32.92 0.25 -3.24
N CYS A 22 32.71 -0.13 -4.50
CA CYS A 22 31.92 -1.31 -4.83
C CYS A 22 32.67 -2.55 -4.33
N GLN A 23 32.03 -3.38 -3.52
CA GLN A 23 32.53 -4.72 -3.22
C GLN A 23 31.43 -5.74 -3.55
N PRO A 24 31.51 -6.42 -4.71
CA PRO A 24 30.65 -7.55 -5.02
C PRO A 24 31.37 -8.87 -4.70
N ALA A 25 30.72 -9.76 -3.96
CA ALA A 25 31.06 -11.18 -3.88
C ALA A 25 29.85 -11.98 -3.37
N PRO A 26 29.77 -13.30 -3.60
CA PRO A 26 29.53 -13.99 -4.87
C PRO A 26 28.26 -14.90 -4.82
N PRO A 27 27.79 -15.45 -5.95
CA PRO A 27 26.64 -16.35 -5.99
C PRO A 27 27.07 -17.81 -5.74
N ASN A 28 26.28 -18.59 -4.99
CA ASN A 28 26.31 -20.06 -4.90
C ASN A 28 25.27 -20.48 -3.84
N LYS A 29 24.42 -21.50 -3.93
CA LYS A 29 24.15 -22.61 -4.84
C LYS A 29 22.71 -23.08 -4.55
N ARG A 30 21.91 -23.35 -5.59
CA ARG A 30 20.87 -24.42 -5.60
C ARG A 30 21.58 -25.75 -5.92
N PRO A 31 20.92 -26.93 -6.00
CA PRO A 31 19.72 -27.56 -5.38
C PRO A 31 20.17 -28.95 -4.77
N PRO A 32 19.39 -30.06 -4.58
CA PRO A 32 18.00 -30.35 -4.95
C PRO A 32 17.13 -31.12 -3.94
N ALA A 33 15.88 -31.30 -4.38
CA ALA A 33 14.79 -32.08 -3.83
C ALA A 33 15.00 -33.61 -3.90
N THR A 34 14.38 -34.33 -2.96
CA THR A 34 13.70 -35.66 -3.04
C THR A 34 13.54 -36.13 -1.58
N SER A 35 12.40 -36.65 -1.13
CA SER A 35 11.92 -37.98 -1.50
C SER A 35 10.39 -38.11 -1.37
N ARG A 36 9.84 -38.84 -2.34
CA ARG A 36 8.51 -39.45 -2.36
C ARG A 36 8.77 -40.96 -2.21
N SER A 37 8.17 -41.60 -1.21
CA SER A 37 8.11 -43.06 -0.96
C SER A 37 7.14 -43.22 0.21
N ASP A 38 6.26 -44.19 0.35
CA ASP A 38 5.89 -45.40 -0.40
C ASP A 38 4.47 -45.73 0.11
N ALA A 39 3.54 -46.17 -0.75
CA ALA A 39 3.04 -47.54 -0.76
C ALA A 39 2.68 -48.10 0.62
N ASP A 40 1.39 -48.38 0.86
CA ASP A 40 0.98 -49.78 0.98
C ASP A 40 -0.54 -49.94 0.96
N HIS A 41 -0.97 -50.98 0.25
CA HIS A 41 -2.34 -51.38 -0.01
C HIS A 41 -2.43 -52.85 0.40
N PRO A 42 -3.44 -53.28 1.18
CA PRO A 42 -3.82 -54.68 1.19
C PRO A 42 -5.26 -54.86 0.67
N PRO A 43 -5.49 -55.81 -0.26
CA PRO A 43 -6.81 -56.27 -0.66
C PRO A 43 -7.23 -57.48 0.18
N ALA A 44 -8.54 -57.74 0.30
CA ALA A 44 -9.14 -59.05 0.00
C ALA A 44 -10.62 -59.07 0.39
N ALA A 45 -11.39 -59.76 -0.46
CA ALA A 45 -12.83 -59.83 -0.50
C ALA A 45 -13.39 -61.00 0.33
N THR A 46 -14.69 -60.93 0.66
CA THR A 46 -15.54 -62.12 0.80
C THR A 46 -17.03 -61.74 0.66
N SER A 47 -17.68 -62.26 -0.38
CA SER A 47 -19.12 -62.53 -0.49
C SER A 47 -19.30 -64.06 -0.35
N PRO A 48 -20.49 -64.70 -0.15
CA PRO A 48 -21.85 -64.26 -0.52
C PRO A 48 -23.01 -64.69 0.43
N ALA A 49 -24.25 -64.26 0.14
CA ALA A 49 -25.45 -65.10 -0.08
C ALA A 49 -26.80 -64.40 0.29
N SER A 50 -27.72 -64.43 -0.69
CA SER A 50 -29.20 -64.37 -0.74
C SER A 50 -29.99 -64.16 0.58
N ALA A 51 -31.15 -63.49 0.66
CA ALA A 51 -32.28 -63.30 -0.28
C ALA A 51 -33.21 -62.15 0.23
N PRO A 52 -34.30 -61.78 -0.47
CA PRO A 52 -34.97 -60.49 -0.29
C PRO A 52 -36.06 -60.52 0.80
N THR A 53 -36.24 -59.40 1.50
CA THR A 53 -37.49 -59.09 2.18
C THR A 53 -37.81 -57.63 1.96
N ALA A 54 -38.90 -57.41 1.23
CA ALA A 54 -39.50 -56.10 1.05
C ALA A 54 -39.89 -55.54 2.42
N SER A 55 -39.29 -54.41 2.78
CA SER A 55 -39.80 -53.55 3.83
C SER A 55 -39.92 -52.15 3.23
N ILE A 56 -41.12 -51.63 3.35
CA ILE A 56 -41.64 -50.39 2.78
C ILE A 56 -40.74 -49.22 3.18
N PRO A 57 -40.39 -48.29 2.27
CA PRO A 57 -39.66 -47.08 2.64
C PRO A 57 -40.54 -46.21 3.55
N GLU A 58 -40.12 -46.05 4.79
CA GLU A 58 -40.59 -44.98 5.66
C GLU A 58 -40.24 -43.64 4.97
N PRO A 59 -41.20 -42.72 4.76
CA PRO A 59 -40.88 -41.43 4.18
C PRO A 59 -39.91 -40.68 5.12
N PRO A 60 -38.84 -40.07 4.61
CA PRO A 60 -37.96 -39.27 5.45
C PRO A 60 -38.77 -38.14 6.10
N PRO A 61 -38.44 -37.72 7.33
CA PRO A 61 -39.06 -36.55 7.93
C PRO A 61 -38.87 -35.38 6.97
N THR A 62 -39.96 -34.66 6.69
CA THR A 62 -39.98 -33.43 5.92
C THR A 62 -38.87 -32.52 6.42
N ASP A 63 -37.76 -32.49 5.68
CA ASP A 63 -36.67 -31.57 5.93
C ASP A 63 -37.28 -30.17 5.89
N SER A 64 -37.27 -29.52 7.05
CA SER A 64 -37.75 -28.16 7.19
C SER A 64 -36.98 -27.32 6.19
N ILE A 65 -37.68 -26.84 5.16
CA ILE A 65 -37.17 -25.87 4.20
C ILE A 65 -36.56 -24.74 5.01
N ARG A 66 -35.23 -24.71 5.05
CA ARG A 66 -34.49 -23.64 5.73
C ARG A 66 -34.98 -22.32 5.14
N PRO A 67 -35.35 -21.34 5.98
CA PRO A 67 -35.76 -20.04 5.49
C PRO A 67 -34.58 -19.41 4.75
N ASP A 68 -34.75 -19.23 3.45
CA ASP A 68 -34.29 -18.06 2.73
C ASP A 68 -32.83 -17.63 3.02
N GLU A 69 -31.86 -18.43 2.59
CA GLU A 69 -30.52 -17.91 2.35
C GLU A 69 -30.52 -17.21 0.98
N SER A 70 -31.29 -16.11 0.88
CA SER A 70 -31.14 -15.15 -0.20
C SER A 70 -29.65 -14.79 -0.31
N PRO A 71 -29.04 -14.89 -1.51
CA PRO A 71 -27.61 -14.62 -1.68
C PRO A 71 -27.30 -13.23 -1.13
N ARG A 72 -26.48 -13.15 -0.08
CA ARG A 72 -26.03 -11.84 0.41
C ARG A 72 -25.33 -11.13 -0.76
N PRO A 73 -25.63 -9.85 -0.99
CA PRO A 73 -24.89 -9.07 -1.96
C PRO A 73 -23.39 -9.17 -1.68
N PRO A 74 -22.53 -9.22 -2.71
CA PRO A 74 -21.09 -9.24 -2.51
C PRO A 74 -20.69 -8.03 -1.66
N GLU A 75 -19.99 -8.29 -0.56
CA GLU A 75 -19.53 -7.23 0.34
C GLU A 75 -18.61 -6.28 -0.43
N ARG A 76 -18.86 -4.98 -0.33
CA ARG A 76 -18.01 -3.98 -0.99
C ARG A 76 -16.68 -3.90 -0.23
N PRO A 77 -15.55 -3.80 -0.94
CA PRO A 77 -14.25 -3.63 -0.31
C PRO A 77 -14.22 -2.36 0.56
N LYS A 78 -13.58 -2.47 1.72
CA LYS A 78 -13.41 -1.36 2.65
C LYS A 78 -12.42 -0.35 2.10
N ARG A 79 -12.72 0.94 2.35
CA ARG A 79 -11.87 2.08 1.99
C ARG A 79 -11.59 2.91 3.25
N PRO A 80 -10.40 3.50 3.37
CA PRO A 80 -10.04 4.25 4.58
C PRO A 80 -10.84 5.55 4.66
N ASP A 81 -11.19 5.94 5.88
CA ASP A 81 -11.81 7.23 6.13
C ASP A 81 -10.84 8.38 5.80
N PRO A 82 -11.34 9.49 5.23
CA PRO A 82 -10.48 10.60 4.84
C PRO A 82 -9.89 11.30 6.08
N THR A 83 -8.56 11.46 6.07
CA THR A 83 -7.85 12.33 7.01
C THR A 83 -7.25 13.50 6.23
N TRP A 84 -6.09 14.02 6.66
CA TRP A 84 -5.27 14.88 5.82
C TRP A 84 -4.61 14.11 4.66
N THR A 85 -4.67 12.77 4.68
CA THR A 85 -4.41 11.91 3.52
C THR A 85 -5.73 11.35 3.01
N VAL A 86 -5.98 11.52 1.71
CA VAL A 86 -7.22 11.15 1.04
C VAL A 86 -6.95 10.00 0.06
N PHE A 87 -7.65 8.88 0.24
CA PHE A 87 -7.65 7.79 -0.73
C PHE A 87 -8.26 8.22 -2.06
N ILE A 88 -7.62 7.86 -3.17
CA ILE A 88 -8.14 8.11 -4.53
C ILE A 88 -8.36 6.81 -5.28
N GLU A 89 -7.37 5.92 -5.30
CA GLU A 89 -7.40 4.72 -6.16
C GLU A 89 -6.68 3.55 -5.50
N ALA A 90 -7.25 2.34 -5.63
CA ALA A 90 -6.66 1.10 -5.14
C ALA A 90 -5.75 0.44 -6.18
N LEU A 91 -4.85 -0.44 -5.75
CA LEU A 91 -4.09 -1.29 -6.68
C LEU A 91 -4.97 -2.41 -7.25
N ASP A 92 -5.77 -3.03 -6.39
CA ASP A 92 -6.82 -3.99 -6.69
C ASP A 92 -8.16 -3.46 -6.14
N GLU A 93 -9.09 -3.18 -7.05
CA GLU A 93 -10.41 -2.65 -6.71
C GLU A 93 -11.24 -3.61 -5.87
N LYS A 94 -10.95 -4.92 -5.90
CA LYS A 94 -11.69 -5.97 -5.19
C LYS A 94 -11.14 -6.25 -3.79
N ALA A 95 -9.96 -5.74 -3.45
CA ALA A 95 -9.38 -5.87 -2.14
C ALA A 95 -9.62 -4.60 -1.30
N ASP A 96 -9.64 -4.78 0.01
CA ASP A 96 -9.66 -3.68 0.98
C ASP A 96 -8.44 -2.79 0.80
N ALA A 97 -8.59 -1.49 1.07
CA ALA A 97 -7.49 -0.54 1.09
C ALA A 97 -7.43 0.14 2.46
N ASP A 98 -6.22 0.48 2.89
CA ASP A 98 -5.99 1.14 4.16
C ASP A 98 -4.88 2.20 4.06
N ILE A 99 -5.00 3.26 4.84
CA ILE A 99 -4.04 4.36 4.94
C ILE A 99 -3.92 4.77 6.40
N VAL A 100 -2.71 4.70 6.93
CA VAL A 100 -2.34 5.25 8.24
C VAL A 100 -1.38 6.41 8.01
N SER A 101 -1.71 7.57 8.59
CA SER A 101 -0.98 8.81 8.35
C SER A 101 -0.74 9.57 9.65
N ASP A 102 0.53 9.80 9.96
CA ASP A 102 0.98 10.43 11.20
C ASP A 102 1.96 11.58 10.95
N TRP A 103 1.91 12.59 11.82
CA TRP A 103 2.99 13.56 11.95
C TRP A 103 3.93 13.09 13.05
N THR A 104 5.19 12.85 12.71
CA THR A 104 6.17 12.23 13.62
C THR A 104 7.18 13.22 14.21
N GLY A 105 6.93 14.52 14.03
CA GLY A 105 7.76 15.59 14.58
C GLY A 105 8.49 16.41 13.52
N GLY A 106 8.79 17.66 13.87
CA GLY A 106 9.44 18.61 12.96
C GLY A 106 8.71 18.69 11.61
N ASN A 107 9.44 18.46 10.53
CA ASN A 107 8.92 18.49 9.17
C ASN A 107 8.57 17.10 8.62
N ARG A 108 8.50 16.06 9.45
CA ARG A 108 8.32 14.67 8.98
C ARG A 108 6.85 14.23 9.02
N LEU A 109 6.40 13.69 7.89
CA LEU A 109 5.10 13.05 7.72
C LEU A 109 5.34 11.57 7.41
N GLU A 110 4.69 10.66 8.12
CA GLU A 110 4.77 9.22 7.86
C GLU A 110 3.42 8.72 7.34
N ILE A 111 3.45 7.98 6.23
CA ILE A 111 2.28 7.36 5.62
C ILE A 111 2.59 5.89 5.38
N ARG A 112 1.68 5.02 5.81
CA ARG A 112 1.70 3.59 5.49
C ARG A 112 0.41 3.25 4.76
N SER A 113 0.53 2.52 3.67
CA SER A 113 -0.60 2.22 2.80
C SER A 113 -0.65 0.73 2.45
N THR A 114 -1.86 0.20 2.40
CA THR A 114 -2.16 -1.16 1.95
C THR A 114 -3.12 -1.08 0.78
N ASN A 115 -2.76 -1.71 -0.34
CA ASN A 115 -3.58 -1.74 -1.57
C ASN A 115 -3.95 -0.35 -2.14
N VAL A 116 -3.06 0.65 -2.01
CA VAL A 116 -3.28 2.00 -2.55
C VAL A 116 -2.38 2.27 -3.74
N ARG A 117 -3.00 2.68 -4.86
CA ARG A 117 -2.33 3.14 -6.09
C ARG A 117 -2.17 4.65 -6.11
N LYS A 118 -3.21 5.38 -5.70
CA LYS A 118 -3.22 6.83 -5.73
C LYS A 118 -3.82 7.41 -4.46
N LEU A 119 -3.17 8.44 -3.93
CA LEU A 119 -3.66 9.20 -2.79
C LEU A 119 -3.34 10.68 -2.94
N ARG A 120 -3.97 11.51 -2.12
CA ARG A 120 -3.74 12.96 -2.08
C ARG A 120 -3.43 13.40 -0.65
N ILE A 121 -2.39 14.20 -0.49
CA ILE A 121 -2.10 14.92 0.74
C ILE A 121 -2.76 16.29 0.64
N ASP A 122 -3.72 16.55 1.53
CA ASP A 122 -4.36 17.85 1.66
C ASP A 122 -3.64 18.67 2.74
N PHE A 123 -2.88 19.69 2.31
CA PHE A 123 -2.10 20.50 3.24
C PHE A 123 -2.98 21.43 4.09
N ARG A 124 -4.21 21.74 3.66
CA ARG A 124 -5.13 22.56 4.47
C ARG A 124 -5.63 21.75 5.65
N GLU A 125 -6.03 20.51 5.40
CA GLU A 125 -6.47 19.61 6.47
C GLU A 125 -5.31 19.17 7.36
N LEU A 126 -4.12 18.92 6.78
CA LEU A 126 -2.90 18.67 7.56
C LEU A 126 -2.64 19.81 8.54
N ASN A 127 -2.60 21.05 8.05
CA ASN A 127 -2.31 22.23 8.86
C ASN A 127 -3.32 22.50 9.98
N ARG A 128 -4.54 21.95 9.90
CA ARG A 128 -5.55 22.02 10.97
C ARG A 128 -5.31 21.01 12.08
N ARG A 129 -4.70 19.86 11.75
CA ARG A 129 -4.47 18.74 12.68
C ARG A 129 -3.09 18.78 13.33
N LEU A 130 -2.16 19.52 12.75
CA LEU A 130 -0.84 19.71 13.32
C LEU A 130 -0.89 20.44 14.67
N PRO A 131 -0.05 20.04 15.65
CA PRO A 131 0.02 20.74 16.92
C PRO A 131 0.62 22.14 16.79
N ASP A 132 0.41 22.96 17.82
CA ASP A 132 1.00 24.30 17.89
C ASP A 132 2.53 24.23 17.86
N GLY A 133 3.14 25.08 17.02
CA GLY A 133 4.59 25.09 16.79
C GLY A 133 5.08 24.14 15.69
N ALA A 134 4.23 23.25 15.17
CA ALA A 134 4.57 22.48 13.99
C ALA A 134 4.74 23.38 12.75
N PRO A 135 5.64 23.04 11.82
CA PRO A 135 5.78 23.76 10.56
C PRO A 135 4.45 23.73 9.81
N LYS A 136 3.98 24.87 9.29
CA LYS A 136 2.75 24.94 8.46
C LYS A 136 3.04 25.07 6.97
N ARG A 137 4.33 25.05 6.62
CA ARG A 137 4.84 25.31 5.28
C ARG A 137 5.99 24.36 4.96
N PRO A 138 6.21 24.09 3.66
CA PRO A 138 7.35 23.32 3.16
C PRO A 138 8.71 23.88 3.66
N PRO A 139 9.77 23.05 3.71
CA PRO A 139 9.83 21.69 3.19
C PRO A 139 9.16 20.66 4.11
N TRP A 140 8.50 19.67 3.51
CA TRP A 140 7.97 18.50 4.22
C TRP A 140 8.75 17.25 3.80
N ASN A 141 9.23 16.49 4.79
CA ASN A 141 9.87 15.20 4.61
C ASN A 141 8.81 14.10 4.72
N LEU A 142 8.27 13.69 3.58
CA LEU A 142 7.30 12.60 3.52
C LEU A 142 8.03 11.26 3.50
N GLN A 143 7.62 10.35 4.36
CA GLN A 143 8.00 8.95 4.32
C GLN A 143 6.76 8.11 4.04
N ILE A 144 6.70 7.51 2.86
CA ILE A 144 5.57 6.68 2.43
C ILE A 144 6.04 5.26 2.15
N ASP A 145 5.51 4.28 2.88
CA ASP A 145 5.89 2.86 2.78
C ASP A 145 7.41 2.63 2.83
N GLY A 146 8.10 3.39 3.68
CA GLY A 146 9.56 3.35 3.83
C GLY A 146 10.36 4.16 2.79
N GLN A 147 9.71 4.73 1.77
CA GLN A 147 10.33 5.57 0.75
C GLN A 147 10.32 7.05 1.19
N GLY A 148 11.45 7.73 1.09
CA GLY A 148 11.59 9.16 1.41
C GLY A 148 11.33 10.06 0.20
N ILE A 149 10.45 11.04 0.37
CA ILE A 149 10.09 12.06 -0.62
C ILE A 149 10.16 13.43 0.04
N GLU A 150 10.96 14.34 -0.51
CA GLU A 150 10.98 15.73 -0.05
C GLU A 150 10.00 16.57 -0.87
N ILE A 151 9.01 17.15 -0.19
CA ILE A 151 8.08 18.11 -0.79
C ILE A 151 8.64 19.50 -0.54
N THR A 152 9.31 20.05 -1.56
CA THR A 152 9.90 21.39 -1.53
C THR A 152 9.03 22.44 -2.24
N GLY A 153 9.23 23.71 -1.86
CA GLY A 153 8.63 24.89 -2.49
C GLY A 153 7.14 25.10 -2.20
N ARG A 154 6.57 26.23 -2.65
CA ARG A 154 5.12 26.47 -2.56
C ARG A 154 4.39 25.54 -3.53
N ARG A 155 3.79 24.47 -3.01
CA ARG A 155 2.81 23.65 -3.74
C ARG A 155 1.42 24.26 -3.58
N GLY A 156 0.49 23.83 -4.43
CA GLY A 156 -0.93 24.15 -4.28
C GLY A 156 -1.50 23.67 -2.94
N PRO A 157 -2.82 23.72 -2.75
CA PRO A 157 -3.45 23.28 -1.49
C PRO A 157 -3.27 21.79 -1.19
N TRP A 158 -2.83 21.00 -2.17
CA TRP A 158 -2.61 19.56 -2.06
C TRP A 158 -1.55 19.09 -3.07
N VAL A 159 -1.07 17.86 -2.86
CA VAL A 159 -0.31 17.06 -3.84
C VAL A 159 -0.91 15.68 -3.95
N GLU A 160 -0.82 15.08 -5.14
CA GLU A 160 -1.13 13.67 -5.35
C GLU A 160 0.15 12.84 -5.30
N LEU A 161 -0.01 11.59 -4.88
CA LEU A 161 1.03 10.59 -4.99
C LEU A 161 0.48 9.40 -5.76
N THR A 162 1.27 8.91 -6.70
CA THR A 162 0.93 7.76 -7.54
C THR A 162 2.01 6.71 -7.42
N ARG A 163 1.59 5.49 -7.09
CA ARG A 163 2.41 4.30 -7.04
C ARG A 163 2.44 3.66 -8.42
N ASN A 164 3.64 3.40 -8.92
CA ASN A 164 3.80 2.61 -10.15
C ASN A 164 3.74 1.11 -9.84
N ASP A 165 3.75 0.28 -10.88
CA ASP A 165 3.67 -1.18 -10.73
C ASP A 165 4.93 -1.80 -10.10
N ALA A 166 6.05 -1.08 -10.09
CA ALA A 166 7.27 -1.45 -9.34
C ALA A 166 7.19 -1.07 -7.85
N GLY A 167 6.06 -0.50 -7.39
CA GLY A 167 5.84 -0.11 -6.00
C GLY A 167 6.46 1.23 -5.59
N ALA A 168 7.10 1.94 -6.51
CA ALA A 168 7.71 3.25 -6.27
C ALA A 168 6.67 4.37 -6.30
N TRP A 169 6.79 5.31 -5.37
CA TRP A 169 5.91 6.46 -5.28
C TRP A 169 6.47 7.66 -6.03
N SER A 170 5.60 8.36 -6.74
CA SER A 170 5.91 9.61 -7.45
C SER A 170 4.93 10.69 -7.05
N VAL A 171 5.42 11.93 -6.93
CA VAL A 171 4.57 13.08 -6.64
C VAL A 171 3.98 13.57 -7.95
N THR A 172 2.67 13.47 -8.07
CA THR A 172 1.86 14.02 -9.16
C THR A 172 1.02 15.16 -8.59
N GLY A 173 0.68 16.19 -9.34
CA GLY A 173 -0.11 17.27 -8.76
C GLY A 173 -0.17 18.50 -9.62
N PRO A 174 -0.96 19.51 -9.22
CA PRO A 174 -1.05 20.74 -9.96
C PRO A 174 0.33 21.38 -9.95
N ARG A 175 0.88 21.63 -11.14
CA ARG A 175 2.07 22.46 -11.27
C ARG A 175 1.80 23.76 -10.49
N PRO A 176 2.78 24.27 -9.72
CA PRO A 176 2.63 25.60 -9.16
C PRO A 176 2.26 26.56 -10.29
N PRO A 177 1.35 27.53 -10.04
CA PRO A 177 1.00 28.52 -11.05
C PRO A 177 2.31 29.14 -11.56
N LEU A 178 2.44 29.22 -12.89
CA LEU A 178 3.58 29.90 -13.50
C LEU A 178 3.61 31.35 -12.96
N PRO A 179 4.79 31.89 -12.65
CA PRO A 179 4.89 33.31 -12.35
C PRO A 179 4.32 34.12 -13.53
N PRO A 180 3.67 35.27 -13.24
CA PRO A 180 3.09 36.13 -14.28
C PRO A 180 4.15 36.65 -15.25
#